data_AF-A0A0G4KVP1-F1
#
_entry.id   AF-A0A0G4KVP1-F1
#
_cell.length_a   1.000
_cell.length_b   1.000
_cell.length_c   1.000
_cell.angle_alpha   90.00
_cell.angle_beta   90.00
_cell.angle_gamma   90.00
#
_symmetry.space_group_name_H-M   'P 1'
#
loop_
_entity.id
_entity.type
_entity.pdbx_description
1 polymer ?
#
loop_
_entity_poly.entity_id
_entity_poly.type
_entity_poly.pdbx_seq_one_letter_code
_entity_poly.pdbx_strand_id
1 'polypeptide(L)'
;MANFRKPNMGSVLKSPIVLFKIGLEHEEFRVHECILLPLSPQIRENITAGGEGNVVDKFLWEDVEPTTFADLVEFAYGTDYTTDIFPEHANDGNDDDIYNLKEWIDSWTGKKGAIYHHGLRFVESRHDTPEGYFPGDQDAEHKPINKTKCSTTIFRHIKLYALAKRCEIQSLEDICLYKLRNCLVRLPWEFYDEDFILKATRYIWANTPEGERSLLRRIWIDFILCDLDCLIDGRLEDPIRCIKNFGSEFLLAVPPGYWQELQSVREQRAKK
;
A
#
# COMPACT_ATOMS: atom_id res chain seq x y z
N MET A 1 -14.85 -3.46 -19.00
CA MET A 1 -13.52 -3.00 -18.53
C MET A 1 -12.49 -3.64 -19.45
N ALA A 2 -11.52 -2.87 -19.95
CA ALA A 2 -10.52 -3.39 -20.87
C ALA A 2 -9.48 -4.19 -20.07
N ASN A 3 -9.37 -5.49 -20.32
CA ASN A 3 -8.31 -6.32 -19.74
C ASN A 3 -6.96 -5.84 -20.27
N PHE A 4 -6.13 -5.26 -19.40
CA PHE A 4 -4.77 -4.88 -19.73
C PHE A 4 -3.98 -6.16 -20.05
N ARG A 5 -3.67 -6.38 -21.32
CA ARG A 5 -2.94 -7.56 -21.80
C ARG A 5 -1.49 -7.19 -22.02
N LYS A 6 -0.58 -8.02 -21.53
CA LYS A 6 0.87 -7.86 -21.70
C LYS A 6 1.21 -7.53 -23.17
N PRO A 7 1.96 -6.45 -23.45
CA PRO A 7 2.25 -6.02 -24.81
C PRO A 7 3.15 -7.02 -25.54
N ASN A 8 2.97 -7.14 -26.86
CA ASN A 8 3.83 -7.96 -27.70
C ASN A 8 5.21 -7.30 -27.85
N MET A 9 6.28 -8.03 -27.52
CA MET A 9 7.65 -7.47 -27.56
C MET A 9 8.05 -6.94 -28.94
N GLY A 10 7.63 -7.61 -30.02
CA GLY A 10 7.92 -7.18 -31.39
C GLY A 10 7.26 -5.86 -31.79
N SER A 11 6.11 -5.51 -31.17
CA SER A 11 5.50 -4.19 -31.36
C SER A 11 6.12 -3.13 -30.44
N VAL A 12 6.51 -3.51 -29.22
CA VAL A 12 7.19 -2.61 -28.27
C VAL A 12 8.45 -2.03 -28.88
N LEU A 13 9.33 -2.88 -29.42
CA LEU A 13 10.62 -2.47 -29.99
C LEU A 13 10.49 -1.55 -31.24
N LYS A 14 9.31 -1.48 -31.85
CA LYS A 14 9.02 -0.63 -33.01
C LYS A 14 8.24 0.63 -32.64
N SER A 15 7.80 0.74 -31.39
CA SER A 15 7.01 1.86 -30.89
C SER A 15 7.89 3.11 -30.77
N PRO A 16 7.34 4.31 -31.01
CA PRO A 16 7.97 5.55 -30.61
C PRO A 16 8.32 5.55 -29.12
N ILE A 17 9.39 6.27 -28.76
CA ILE A 17 9.83 6.46 -27.39
C ILE A 17 9.41 7.85 -26.93
N VAL A 18 8.79 7.92 -25.76
CA VAL A 18 8.41 9.15 -25.06
C VAL A 18 9.41 9.41 -23.94
N LEU A 19 9.76 10.69 -23.73
CA LEU A 19 10.65 11.14 -22.66
C LEU A 19 9.81 11.71 -21.50
N PHE A 20 10.07 11.20 -20.30
CA PHE A 20 9.49 11.67 -19.04
C PHE A 20 10.58 12.31 -18.19
N LYS A 21 10.26 13.42 -17.51
CA LYS A 21 11.11 14.11 -16.54
C LYS A 21 10.44 13.99 -15.18
N ILE A 22 11.04 13.20 -14.28
CA ILE A 22 10.41 12.75 -13.03
C ILE A 22 11.15 13.30 -11.81
N GLY A 23 10.39 13.69 -10.79
CA GLY A 23 10.90 14.23 -9.54
C GLY A 23 11.46 15.65 -9.70
N LEU A 24 11.89 16.24 -8.58
CA LEU A 24 12.43 17.61 -8.55
C LEU A 24 13.73 17.78 -9.35
N GLU A 25 14.52 16.70 -9.48
CA GLU A 25 15.76 16.68 -10.26
C GLU A 25 15.53 16.41 -11.75
N HIS A 26 14.26 16.28 -12.17
CA HIS A 26 13.84 16.08 -13.56
C HIS A 26 14.54 14.88 -14.22
N GLU A 27 14.66 13.76 -13.49
CA GLU A 27 15.31 12.55 -13.99
C GLU A 27 14.62 12.04 -15.25
N GLU A 28 15.43 11.73 -16.28
CA GLU A 28 14.94 11.38 -17.60
C GLU A 28 14.63 9.87 -17.75
N PHE A 29 13.37 9.54 -18.02
CA PHE A 29 12.93 8.18 -18.33
C PHE A 29 12.45 8.06 -19.77
N ARG A 30 12.93 7.04 -20.47
CA ARG A 30 12.57 6.74 -21.86
C ARG A 30 11.67 5.52 -21.94
N VAL A 31 10.44 5.70 -22.37
CA VAL A 31 9.40 4.66 -22.33
C VAL A 31 8.73 4.50 -23.68
N HIS A 32 8.44 3.27 -24.10
CA HIS A 32 7.76 3.00 -25.37
C HIS A 32 6.29 3.42 -25.29
N GLU A 33 5.85 4.30 -26.19
CA GLU A 33 4.49 4.84 -26.23
C GLU A 33 3.40 3.76 -26.15
N CYS A 34 3.56 2.68 -26.90
CA CYS A 34 2.56 1.62 -27.02
C CYS A 34 2.22 0.90 -25.70
N ILE A 35 3.07 0.99 -24.67
CA ILE A 35 2.77 0.39 -23.35
C ILE A 35 1.95 1.34 -22.47
N LEU A 36 2.01 2.64 -22.74
CA LEU A 36 1.39 3.68 -21.93
C LEU A 36 -0.03 3.99 -22.40
N LEU A 37 -0.25 4.05 -23.72
CA LEU A 37 -1.57 4.35 -24.31
C LEU A 37 -2.70 3.41 -23.83
N PRO A 38 -2.47 2.11 -23.54
CA PRO A 38 -3.50 1.23 -23.03
C PRO A 38 -3.75 1.34 -21.53
N LEU A 39 -2.84 1.95 -20.74
CA LEU A 39 -2.94 2.00 -19.28
C LEU A 39 -4.11 2.85 -18.80
N SER A 40 -4.23 4.06 -19.34
CA SER A 40 -5.36 4.91 -19.01
C SER A 40 -5.69 5.91 -20.11
N PRO A 41 -6.98 6.32 -20.23
CA PRO A 41 -7.40 7.38 -21.12
C PRO A 41 -6.65 8.69 -20.85
N GLN A 42 -6.43 9.02 -19.58
CA GLN A 42 -5.75 10.24 -19.17
C GLN A 42 -4.28 10.28 -19.64
N ILE A 43 -3.54 9.17 -19.49
CA ILE A 43 -2.17 9.06 -20.00
C ILE A 43 -2.18 9.18 -21.54
N ARG A 44 -3.13 8.53 -22.22
CA ARG A 44 -3.28 8.61 -23.68
C ARG A 44 -3.54 10.03 -24.16
N GLU A 45 -4.47 10.74 -23.55
CA GLU A 45 -4.80 12.13 -23.89
C GLU A 45 -3.58 13.03 -23.72
N ASN A 46 -2.85 12.88 -22.62
CA ASN A 46 -1.63 13.65 -22.40
C ASN A 46 -0.55 13.36 -23.44
N ILE A 47 -0.42 12.11 -23.90
CA ILE A 47 0.57 11.73 -24.93
C ILE A 47 0.14 12.29 -26.30
N THR A 48 -1.12 12.08 -26.68
CA THR A 48 -1.65 12.45 -28.00
C THR A 48 -1.81 13.96 -28.20
N ALA A 49 -2.11 14.72 -27.14
CA ALA A 49 -2.13 16.18 -27.16
C ALA A 49 -0.76 16.80 -27.50
N GLY A 50 0.31 16.00 -27.48
CA GLY A 50 1.66 16.41 -27.83
C GLY A 50 1.92 16.72 -29.31
N GLY A 51 1.07 16.29 -30.25
CA GLY A 51 1.29 16.53 -31.69
C GLY A 51 2.44 15.70 -32.31
N GLU A 52 2.34 15.46 -33.62
CA GLU A 52 3.29 14.65 -34.40
C GLU A 52 4.64 15.36 -34.60
N GLY A 53 5.73 14.65 -34.30
CA GLY A 53 7.07 15.02 -34.77
C GLY A 53 7.92 15.80 -33.77
N ASN A 54 8.63 15.05 -32.92
CA ASN A 54 9.86 15.35 -32.18
C ASN A 54 9.73 14.92 -30.72
N VAL A 55 10.81 14.32 -30.21
CA VAL A 55 11.00 13.86 -28.83
C VAL A 55 10.27 14.79 -27.88
N VAL A 56 9.14 14.28 -27.39
CA VAL A 56 8.12 15.03 -26.68
C VAL A 56 8.64 15.25 -25.26
N ASP A 57 9.26 16.40 -25.05
CA ASP A 57 9.83 16.87 -23.77
C ASP A 57 8.72 17.26 -22.75
N LYS A 58 7.60 16.53 -22.71
CA LYS A 58 6.30 17.05 -22.21
C LYS A 58 5.83 16.52 -20.87
N PHE A 59 6.42 15.47 -20.31
CA PHE A 59 5.91 14.88 -19.07
C PHE A 59 6.79 15.23 -17.88
N LEU A 60 6.54 16.41 -17.33
CA LEU A 60 7.15 16.86 -16.08
C LEU A 60 6.25 16.46 -14.90
N TRP A 61 6.68 15.48 -14.11
CA TRP A 61 6.03 15.06 -12.85
C TRP A 61 6.97 15.31 -11.68
N GLU A 62 7.02 16.55 -11.19
CA GLU A 62 7.89 16.97 -10.08
C GLU A 62 7.52 16.34 -8.74
N ASP A 63 6.24 15.97 -8.57
CA ASP A 63 5.68 15.42 -7.35
C ASP A 63 5.75 13.88 -7.27
N VAL A 64 6.23 13.23 -8.34
CA VAL A 64 6.40 11.78 -8.39
C VAL A 64 7.87 11.43 -8.18
N GLU A 65 8.14 10.50 -7.26
CA GLU A 65 9.48 9.98 -7.07
C GLU A 65 9.90 9.07 -8.25
N PRO A 66 11.16 9.14 -8.72
CA PRO A 66 11.68 8.31 -9.80
C PRO A 66 11.41 6.81 -9.62
N THR A 67 11.54 6.30 -8.38
CA THR A 67 11.26 4.90 -8.05
C THR A 67 9.78 4.53 -8.21
N THR A 68 8.86 5.44 -7.87
CA THR A 68 7.42 5.22 -8.03
C THR A 68 7.04 5.21 -9.52
N PHE A 69 7.66 6.09 -10.31
CA PHE A 69 7.48 6.06 -11.77
C PHE A 69 8.06 4.81 -12.41
N ALA A 70 9.24 4.36 -11.96
CA ALA A 70 9.84 3.11 -12.42
C ALA A 70 8.91 1.90 -12.19
N ASP A 71 8.26 1.83 -11.01
CA ASP A 71 7.32 0.75 -10.68
C ASP A 71 6.07 0.79 -11.60
N LEU A 72 5.57 1.98 -11.94
CA LEU A 72 4.48 2.13 -12.92
C LEU A 72 4.90 1.63 -14.30
N VAL A 73 6.11 1.98 -14.75
CA VAL A 73 6.64 1.56 -16.05
C VAL A 73 6.87 0.05 -16.07
N GLU A 74 7.40 -0.53 -15.00
CA GLU A 74 7.57 -1.98 -14.87
C GLU A 74 6.22 -2.69 -14.97
N PHE A 75 5.20 -2.21 -14.25
CA PHE A 75 3.84 -2.70 -14.37
C PHE A 75 3.33 -2.63 -15.82
N ALA A 76 3.59 -1.52 -16.53
CA ALA A 76 3.17 -1.37 -17.91
C ALA A 76 3.78 -2.41 -18.86
N TYR A 77 5.02 -2.83 -18.63
CA TYR A 77 5.66 -3.90 -19.40
C TYR A 77 5.27 -5.31 -18.93
N GLY A 78 5.13 -5.49 -17.62
CA GLY A 78 5.13 -6.79 -16.97
C GLY A 78 3.77 -7.26 -16.48
N THR A 79 2.78 -6.36 -16.37
CA THR A 79 1.52 -6.53 -15.60
C THR A 79 1.72 -6.75 -14.10
N ASP A 80 2.96 -6.57 -13.63
CA ASP A 80 3.36 -6.56 -12.23
C ASP A 80 4.59 -5.65 -12.08
N TYR A 81 4.87 -5.21 -10.86
CA TYR A 81 6.10 -4.51 -10.50
C TYR A 81 6.84 -5.27 -9.41
N THR A 82 8.16 -5.32 -9.51
CA THR A 82 8.98 -6.04 -8.56
C THR A 82 9.20 -5.20 -7.32
N THR A 83 9.18 -5.90 -6.20
CA THR A 83 9.59 -5.37 -4.91
C THR A 83 10.39 -6.47 -4.26
N ASP A 84 11.33 -6.09 -3.42
CA ASP A 84 12.04 -7.04 -2.58
C ASP A 84 11.04 -7.61 -1.56
N ILE A 85 10.20 -8.59 -1.94
CA ILE A 85 9.23 -9.17 -1.01
C ILE A 85 9.83 -10.40 -0.31
N PHE A 86 9.63 -10.33 1.00
CA PHE A 86 10.05 -11.18 2.10
C PHE A 86 10.08 -12.68 1.81
N PRO A 87 11.10 -13.39 2.33
CA PRO A 87 11.11 -14.84 2.30
C PRO A 87 9.82 -15.38 2.92
N GLU A 88 9.30 -16.47 2.34
CA GLU A 88 8.02 -17.07 2.76
C GLU A 88 8.01 -17.48 4.24
N HIS A 89 9.20 -17.60 4.84
CA HIS A 89 9.40 -17.80 6.27
C HIS A 89 10.64 -17.01 6.72
N ALA A 90 10.46 -15.97 7.54
CA ALA A 90 11.53 -15.50 8.42
C ALA A 90 11.72 -16.53 9.53
N ASN A 91 12.33 -17.64 9.18
CA ASN A 91 12.89 -18.57 10.16
C ASN A 91 14.38 -18.61 9.86
N ASP A 92 15.07 -17.48 10.07
CA ASP A 92 16.46 -17.59 10.45
C ASP A 92 16.45 -18.34 11.78
N GLY A 93 17.11 -19.50 11.83
CA GLY A 93 16.98 -20.44 12.94
C GLY A 93 17.59 -19.95 14.27
N ASN A 94 17.45 -18.66 14.59
CA ASN A 94 17.99 -18.01 15.77
C ASN A 94 17.35 -16.63 16.05
N ASP A 95 16.06 -16.55 16.41
CA ASP A 95 15.53 -15.57 17.39
C ASP A 95 14.06 -15.87 17.73
N ASP A 96 13.76 -16.02 19.02
CA ASP A 96 12.48 -16.45 19.57
C ASP A 96 11.34 -15.40 19.51
N ASP A 97 11.49 -14.27 18.79
CA ASP A 97 10.62 -13.09 18.97
C ASP A 97 10.02 -12.43 17.71
N ILE A 98 10.27 -12.95 16.50
CA ILE A 98 9.74 -12.32 15.26
C ILE A 98 8.35 -12.88 14.89
N TYR A 99 7.31 -12.38 15.57
CA TYR A 99 5.92 -12.75 15.27
C TYR A 99 5.37 -11.96 14.08
N ASN A 100 4.91 -12.63 13.02
CA ASN A 100 4.07 -11.95 12.02
C ASN A 100 2.72 -11.51 12.65
N LEU A 101 1.94 -10.65 11.98
CA LEU A 101 0.72 -10.07 12.59
C LEU A 101 -0.25 -11.15 13.10
N LYS A 102 -0.33 -12.30 12.43
CA LYS A 102 -1.18 -13.40 12.87
C LYS A 102 -0.68 -13.99 14.18
N GLU A 103 0.60 -14.33 14.24
CA GLU A 103 1.21 -14.91 15.44
C GLU A 103 1.19 -13.92 16.60
N TRP A 104 1.34 -12.62 16.32
CA TRP A 104 1.17 -11.55 17.29
C TRP A 104 -0.25 -11.54 17.87
N ILE A 105 -1.27 -11.58 17.02
CA ILE A 105 -2.67 -11.64 17.47
C ILE A 105 -2.96 -12.93 18.25
N ASP A 106 -2.41 -14.06 17.81
CA ASP A 106 -2.59 -15.36 18.47
C ASP A 106 -1.87 -15.43 19.84
N SER A 107 -0.82 -14.63 20.04
CA SER A 107 -0.10 -14.50 21.32
C SER A 107 -0.95 -13.84 22.44
N TRP A 108 -2.07 -13.19 22.09
CA TRP A 108 -2.94 -12.51 23.04
C TRP A 108 -3.72 -13.51 23.92
N THR A 109 -3.05 -14.07 24.92
CA THR A 109 -3.67 -15.03 25.85
C THR A 109 -4.78 -14.36 26.67
N GLY A 110 -6.03 -14.80 26.49
CA GLY A 110 -7.18 -14.40 27.32
C GLY A 110 -7.89 -13.09 26.94
N LYS A 111 -7.43 -12.34 25.94
CA LYS A 111 -8.05 -11.10 25.45
C LYS A 111 -8.84 -11.30 24.14
N LYS A 112 -9.80 -12.23 24.11
CA LYS A 112 -10.64 -12.50 22.92
C LYS A 112 -11.84 -11.53 22.82
N GLY A 113 -11.55 -10.23 22.74
CA GLY A 113 -12.55 -9.17 22.60
C GLY A 113 -12.81 -8.78 21.14
N ALA A 114 -13.61 -7.74 20.94
CA ALA A 114 -13.99 -7.25 19.61
C ALA A 114 -12.79 -6.85 18.73
N ILE A 115 -11.72 -6.33 19.35
CA ILE A 115 -10.47 -5.96 18.65
C ILE A 115 -9.71 -7.20 18.18
N TYR A 116 -9.60 -8.23 19.02
CA TYR A 116 -9.02 -9.52 18.60
C TYR A 116 -9.75 -10.09 17.38
N HIS A 117 -11.08 -10.10 17.39
CA HIS A 117 -11.87 -10.58 16.26
C HIS A 117 -11.77 -9.69 15.01
N HIS A 118 -11.56 -8.39 15.18
CA HIS A 118 -11.29 -7.48 14.07
C HIS A 118 -9.93 -7.79 13.43
N GLY A 119 -8.87 -7.90 14.24
CA GLY A 119 -7.53 -8.25 13.77
C GLY A 119 -7.49 -9.61 13.08
N LEU A 120 -8.13 -10.63 13.68
CA LEU A 120 -8.24 -11.94 13.06
C LEU A 120 -8.95 -11.87 11.71
N ARG A 121 -10.06 -11.13 11.61
CA ARG A 121 -10.73 -10.90 10.31
C ARG A 121 -9.81 -10.19 9.34
N PHE A 122 -9.03 -9.21 9.77
CA PHE A 122 -8.09 -8.53 8.90
C PHE A 122 -7.04 -9.51 8.35
N VAL A 123 -6.46 -10.36 9.19
CA VAL A 123 -5.50 -11.38 8.77
C VAL A 123 -6.14 -12.45 7.86
N GLU A 124 -7.34 -12.92 8.20
CA GLU A 124 -8.03 -14.02 7.51
C GLU A 124 -8.78 -13.59 6.25
N SER A 125 -9.04 -12.28 6.09
CA SER A 125 -9.70 -11.78 4.89
C SER A 125 -8.85 -12.10 3.68
N ARG A 126 -9.30 -13.09 2.92
CA ARG A 126 -8.81 -13.36 1.58
C ARG A 126 -9.13 -12.14 0.74
N HIS A 127 -8.10 -11.40 0.34
CA HIS A 127 -8.24 -10.57 -0.84
C HIS A 127 -8.02 -11.50 -2.00
N ASP A 128 -9.06 -11.63 -2.83
CA ASP A 128 -8.94 -12.36 -4.08
C ASP A 128 -7.70 -11.81 -4.78
N THR A 129 -6.77 -12.71 -5.11
CA THR A 129 -5.66 -12.38 -6.01
C THR A 129 -6.29 -11.65 -7.20
N PRO A 130 -5.82 -10.43 -7.57
CA PRO A 130 -6.44 -9.65 -8.63
C PRO A 130 -6.69 -10.53 -9.85
N GLU A 131 -7.83 -10.40 -10.51
CA GLU A 131 -8.24 -11.35 -11.56
C GLU A 131 -7.18 -11.43 -12.67
N GLY A 132 -6.65 -12.63 -12.92
CA GLY A 132 -5.57 -12.86 -13.88
C GLY A 132 -4.17 -12.47 -13.41
N TYR A 133 -4.00 -12.05 -12.15
CA TYR A 133 -2.70 -11.88 -11.51
C TYR A 133 -2.17 -13.23 -11.03
N PHE A 134 -1.02 -13.61 -11.55
CA PHE A 134 -0.24 -14.74 -11.06
C PHE A 134 1.02 -14.16 -10.44
N PRO A 135 1.19 -14.22 -9.11
CA PRO A 135 2.46 -13.88 -8.50
C PRO A 135 3.54 -14.69 -9.23
N GLY A 136 4.57 -14.02 -9.76
CA GLY A 136 5.70 -14.75 -10.33
C GLY A 136 6.31 -15.68 -9.27
N ASP A 137 6.96 -16.77 -9.69
CA ASP A 137 7.78 -17.62 -8.81
C ASP A 137 8.83 -16.72 -8.14
N GLN A 138 8.54 -16.30 -6.92
CA GLN A 138 9.43 -15.49 -6.10
C GLN A 138 10.28 -16.48 -5.31
N ASP A 139 11.33 -17.00 -5.95
CA ASP A 139 12.44 -17.67 -5.28
C ASP A 139 13.19 -16.61 -4.44
N ALA A 140 12.58 -16.20 -3.32
CA ALA A 140 13.19 -15.29 -2.39
C ALA A 140 14.26 -16.08 -1.62
N GLU A 141 15.53 -15.83 -1.95
CA GLU A 141 16.63 -16.19 -1.05
C GLU A 141 16.28 -15.74 0.37
N HIS A 142 16.48 -16.62 1.35
CA HIS A 142 16.26 -16.34 2.78
C HIS A 142 17.22 -15.23 3.22
N LYS A 143 16.81 -13.98 3.03
CA LYS A 143 17.55 -12.80 3.46
C LYS A 143 16.93 -12.25 4.75
N PRO A 144 17.76 -11.83 5.71
CA PRO A 144 17.26 -11.26 6.96
C PRO A 144 16.36 -10.06 6.68
N ILE A 145 15.25 -9.97 7.40
CA ILE A 145 14.30 -8.87 7.29
C ILE A 145 14.98 -7.59 7.80
N ASN A 146 15.08 -6.57 6.95
CA ASN A 146 15.64 -5.27 7.31
C ASN A 146 14.52 -4.23 7.46
N LYS A 147 14.38 -3.62 8.64
CA LYS A 147 13.31 -2.67 8.95
C LYS A 147 13.20 -1.51 7.96
N THR A 148 14.32 -0.91 7.59
CA THR A 148 14.34 0.19 6.62
C THR A 148 13.81 -0.28 5.26
N LYS A 149 14.21 -1.47 4.79
CA LYS A 149 13.71 -2.04 3.53
C LYS A 149 12.21 -2.34 3.59
N CYS A 150 11.70 -2.80 4.72
CA CYS A 150 10.27 -3.02 4.93
C CYS A 150 9.48 -1.73 4.81
N SER A 151 9.89 -0.70 5.55
CA SER A 151 9.26 0.61 5.51
C SER A 151 9.28 1.19 4.10
N THR A 152 10.41 1.11 3.38
CA THR A 152 10.48 1.59 1.99
C THR A 152 9.54 0.84 1.06
N THR A 153 9.39 -0.47 1.24
CA THR A 153 8.52 -1.31 0.40
C THR A 153 7.04 -0.96 0.61
N ILE A 154 6.62 -0.78 1.87
CA ILE A 154 5.27 -0.32 2.17
C ILE A 154 5.00 1.06 1.56
N PHE A 155 5.94 2.00 1.69
CA PHE A 155 5.81 3.32 1.08
C PHE A 155 5.73 3.26 -0.45
N ARG A 156 6.48 2.35 -1.11
CA ARG A 156 6.36 2.13 -2.56
C ARG A 156 4.93 1.74 -2.94
N HIS A 157 4.32 0.77 -2.25
CA HIS A 157 2.93 0.39 -2.53
C HIS A 157 1.93 1.52 -2.31
N ILE A 158 2.09 2.31 -1.25
CA ILE A 158 1.22 3.46 -0.94
C ILE A 158 1.34 4.55 -2.02
N LYS A 159 2.58 4.92 -2.39
CA LYS A 159 2.87 5.95 -3.40
C LYS A 159 2.41 5.52 -4.79
N LEU A 160 2.68 4.28 -5.15
CA LEU A 160 2.25 3.72 -6.43
C LEU A 160 0.74 3.61 -6.52
N TYR A 161 0.03 3.26 -5.44
CA TYR A 161 -1.42 3.33 -5.40
C TYR A 161 -1.93 4.75 -5.66
N ALA A 162 -1.35 5.76 -5.00
CA ALA A 162 -1.74 7.16 -5.21
C ALA A 162 -1.54 7.59 -6.66
N LEU A 163 -0.41 7.21 -7.27
CA LEU A 163 -0.14 7.47 -8.68
C LEU A 163 -1.11 6.71 -9.60
N ALA A 164 -1.37 5.43 -9.33
CA ALA A 164 -2.29 4.59 -10.10
C ALA A 164 -3.70 5.17 -10.07
N LYS A 165 -4.17 5.61 -8.90
CA LYS A 165 -5.46 6.27 -8.71
C LYS A 165 -5.53 7.59 -9.47
N ARG A 166 -4.48 8.42 -9.38
CA ARG A 166 -4.36 9.68 -10.12
C ARG A 166 -4.44 9.46 -11.62
N CYS A 167 -3.83 8.38 -12.10
CA CYS A 167 -3.82 7.97 -13.50
C CYS A 167 -5.02 7.10 -13.93
N GLU A 168 -5.94 6.78 -13.02
CA GLU A 168 -7.11 5.90 -13.25
C GLU A 168 -6.76 4.49 -13.75
N ILE A 169 -5.70 3.88 -13.20
CA ILE A 169 -5.24 2.53 -13.55
C ILE A 169 -5.72 1.51 -12.51
N GLN A 170 -6.98 1.09 -12.62
CA GLN A 170 -7.63 0.20 -11.63
C GLN A 170 -6.85 -1.09 -11.36
N SER A 171 -6.33 -1.75 -12.39
CA SER A 171 -5.57 -3.01 -12.22
C SER A 171 -4.30 -2.83 -11.38
N LEU A 172 -3.65 -1.66 -11.49
CA LEU A 172 -2.49 -1.33 -10.66
C LEU A 172 -2.92 -0.93 -9.24
N GLU A 173 -4.05 -0.24 -9.07
CA GLU A 173 -4.62 0.01 -7.74
C GLU A 173 -4.82 -1.32 -6.98
N ASP A 174 -5.44 -2.30 -7.62
CA ASP A 174 -5.75 -3.61 -7.03
C ASP A 174 -4.46 -4.36 -6.61
N ILE A 175 -3.44 -4.37 -7.47
CA ILE A 175 -2.14 -4.98 -7.16
C ILE A 175 -1.44 -4.25 -6.00
N CYS A 176 -1.48 -2.91 -5.98
CA CYS A 176 -0.89 -2.14 -4.88
C CYS A 176 -1.56 -2.43 -3.55
N LEU A 177 -2.89 -2.48 -3.51
CA LEU A 177 -3.63 -2.82 -2.28
C LEU A 177 -3.35 -4.25 -1.82
N TYR A 178 -3.29 -5.19 -2.76
CA TYR A 178 -2.95 -6.59 -2.48
C TYR A 178 -1.54 -6.71 -1.87
N LYS A 179 -0.52 -6.15 -2.53
CA LYS A 179 0.86 -6.21 -2.06
C LYS A 179 1.07 -5.45 -0.74
N LEU A 180 0.43 -4.29 -0.58
CA LEU A 180 0.42 -3.53 0.68
C LEU A 180 -0.13 -4.37 1.83
N ARG A 181 -1.32 -4.95 1.67
CA ARG A 181 -1.92 -5.77 2.72
C ARG A 181 -1.04 -6.96 3.08
N ASN A 182 -0.48 -7.64 2.09
CA ASN A 182 0.43 -8.76 2.33
C ASN A 182 1.68 -8.33 3.10
N CYS A 183 2.25 -7.15 2.81
CA CYS A 183 3.33 -6.60 3.62
C CYS A 183 2.86 -6.36 5.07
N LEU A 184 1.70 -5.73 5.25
CA LEU A 184 1.17 -5.38 6.58
C LEU A 184 0.92 -6.61 7.46
N VAL A 185 0.44 -7.71 6.87
CA VAL A 185 0.15 -8.97 7.60
C VAL A 185 1.41 -9.78 7.90
N ARG A 186 2.37 -9.82 6.97
CA ARG A 186 3.57 -10.67 7.11
C ARG A 186 4.64 -10.05 7.99
N LEU A 187 4.68 -8.73 8.08
CA LEU A 187 5.72 -8.03 8.81
C LEU A 187 5.42 -7.98 10.32
N PRO A 188 6.45 -8.10 11.17
CA PRO A 188 6.28 -8.03 12.61
C PRO A 188 5.85 -6.64 13.05
N TRP A 189 5.02 -6.59 14.09
CA TRP A 189 4.42 -5.33 14.53
C TRP A 189 5.44 -4.28 15.01
N GLU A 190 6.59 -4.73 15.52
CA GLU A 190 7.70 -3.89 15.99
C GLU A 190 8.36 -3.04 14.89
N PHE A 191 8.11 -3.39 13.63
CA PHE A 191 8.60 -2.66 12.47
C PHE A 191 7.85 -1.33 12.27
N TYR A 192 6.71 -1.14 12.93
CA TYR A 192 5.87 0.04 12.81
C TYR A 192 6.04 0.96 14.03
N ASP A 193 7.06 1.82 13.96
CA ASP A 193 7.22 2.90 14.94
C ASP A 193 6.26 4.07 14.68
N GLU A 194 6.18 4.98 15.66
CA GLU A 194 5.31 6.15 15.63
C GLU A 194 5.58 7.05 14.42
N ASP A 195 6.85 7.29 14.09
CA ASP A 195 7.24 8.14 12.97
C ASP A 195 6.79 7.53 11.63
N PHE A 196 6.95 6.22 11.46
CA PHE A 196 6.45 5.50 10.30
C PHE A 196 4.94 5.63 10.17
N ILE A 197 4.18 5.34 11.24
CA ILE A 197 2.71 5.42 11.24
C ILE A 197 2.25 6.84 10.91
N LEU A 198 2.87 7.86 11.51
CA LEU A 198 2.53 9.26 11.26
C LEU A 198 2.80 9.65 9.80
N LYS A 199 3.98 9.33 9.27
CA LYS A 199 4.34 9.66 7.87
C LYS A 199 3.43 8.97 6.87
N ALA A 200 3.17 7.68 7.06
CA ALA A 200 2.31 6.91 6.17
C ALA A 200 0.86 7.42 6.23
N THR A 201 0.30 7.64 7.43
CA THR A 201 -1.05 8.18 7.59
C THR A 201 -1.17 9.56 6.94
N ARG A 202 -0.19 10.44 7.17
CA ARG A 202 -0.19 11.79 6.57
C ARG A 202 -0.18 11.71 5.05
N TYR A 203 0.66 10.87 4.47
CA TYR A 203 0.72 10.69 3.02
C TYR A 203 -0.59 10.13 2.46
N ILE A 204 -1.16 9.09 3.10
CA ILE A 204 -2.41 8.48 2.66
C ILE A 204 -3.54 9.52 2.63
N TRP A 205 -3.73 10.30 3.70
CA TRP A 205 -4.80 11.30 3.77
C TRP A 205 -4.57 12.49 2.84
N ALA A 206 -3.31 12.87 2.58
CA ALA A 206 -2.99 13.92 1.62
C ALA A 206 -3.26 13.51 0.16
N ASN A 207 -3.18 12.20 -0.15
CA ASN A 207 -3.26 11.68 -1.53
C ASN A 207 -4.53 10.88 -1.81
N THR A 208 -5.54 10.96 -0.95
CA THR A 208 -6.85 10.33 -1.18
C THR A 208 -7.95 11.38 -0.95
N PRO A 209 -8.92 11.57 -1.88
CA PRO A 209 -9.94 12.61 -1.75
C PRO A 209 -10.85 12.42 -0.54
N GLU A 210 -11.37 13.53 0.00
CA GLU A 210 -12.39 13.54 1.06
C GLU A 210 -13.76 13.08 0.50
N GLY A 211 -14.48 12.23 1.23
CA GLY A 211 -15.83 11.76 0.85
C GLY A 211 -15.88 10.52 -0.04
N GLU A 212 -14.77 10.16 -0.72
CA GLU A 212 -14.64 8.85 -1.36
C GLU A 212 -14.25 7.81 -0.30
N ARG A 213 -14.93 6.66 -0.28
CA ARG A 213 -14.50 5.53 0.56
C ARG A 213 -13.24 4.91 -0.04
N SER A 214 -12.09 5.53 0.23
CA SER A 214 -10.79 5.04 -0.21
C SER A 214 -10.49 3.68 0.41
N LEU A 215 -10.29 2.66 -0.42
CA LEU A 215 -9.89 1.33 0.01
C LEU A 215 -8.52 1.35 0.70
N LEU A 216 -7.61 2.24 0.27
CA LEU A 216 -6.32 2.44 0.93
C LEU A 216 -6.50 2.96 2.37
N ARG A 217 -7.34 3.99 2.59
CA ARG A 217 -7.65 4.48 3.95
C ARG A 217 -8.25 3.38 4.81
N ARG A 218 -9.15 2.58 4.25
CA ARG A 218 -9.79 1.46 4.95
C ARG A 218 -8.78 0.39 5.36
N ILE A 219 -7.94 -0.09 4.45
CA ILE A 219 -6.90 -1.09 4.75
C ILE A 219 -5.96 -0.57 5.83
N TRP A 220 -5.58 0.71 5.75
CA TRP A 220 -4.71 1.34 6.72
C TRP A 220 -5.35 1.46 8.11
N ILE A 221 -6.62 1.88 8.19
CA ILE A 221 -7.36 1.93 9.45
C ILE A 221 -7.55 0.53 10.03
N ASP A 222 -8.00 -0.44 9.23
CA ASP A 222 -8.21 -1.81 9.69
C ASP A 222 -6.90 -2.42 10.21
N PHE A 223 -5.76 -2.11 9.57
CA PHE A 223 -4.43 -2.48 10.05
C PHE A 223 -4.10 -1.86 11.41
N ILE A 224 -4.27 -0.54 11.57
CA ILE A 224 -4.02 0.14 12.85
C ILE A 224 -4.93 -0.41 13.96
N LEU A 225 -6.19 -0.73 13.63
CA LEU A 225 -7.15 -1.30 14.58
C LEU A 225 -6.80 -2.72 15.04
N CYS A 226 -5.88 -3.42 14.36
CA CYS A 226 -5.42 -4.76 14.79
C CYS A 226 -4.73 -4.72 16.15
N ASP A 227 -4.12 -3.59 16.52
CA ASP A 227 -3.57 -3.36 17.85
C ASP A 227 -4.00 -1.99 18.36
N LEU A 228 -5.22 -1.97 18.89
CA LEU A 228 -5.79 -0.79 19.50
C LEU A 228 -5.06 -0.36 20.78
N ASP A 229 -4.30 -1.25 21.43
CA ASP A 229 -3.50 -0.90 22.61
C ASP A 229 -2.42 0.14 22.21
N CYS A 230 -1.96 0.16 20.94
CA CYS A 230 -1.11 1.22 20.39
C CYS A 230 -1.74 2.63 20.39
N LEU A 231 -3.07 2.78 20.46
CA LEU A 231 -3.72 4.09 20.69
C LEU A 231 -3.40 4.64 22.07
N ILE A 232 -3.26 3.74 23.05
CA ILE A 232 -3.15 4.10 24.46
C ILE A 232 -1.71 4.49 24.77
N ASP A 233 -0.73 3.95 24.04
CA ASP A 233 0.70 4.27 24.14
C ASP A 233 1.17 5.47 23.29
N GLY A 234 0.26 6.38 22.90
CA GLY A 234 0.60 7.69 22.33
C GLY A 234 0.96 7.73 20.84
N ARG A 235 1.26 6.59 20.19
CA ARG A 235 1.70 6.52 18.78
C ARG A 235 0.72 7.12 17.75
N LEU A 236 -0.53 7.31 18.15
CA LEU A 236 -1.61 7.85 17.31
C LEU A 236 -2.06 9.24 17.74
N GLU A 237 -1.45 9.84 18.78
CA GLU A 237 -1.76 11.18 19.26
C GLU A 237 -1.55 12.22 18.14
N ASP A 238 -0.37 12.21 17.52
CA ASP A 238 -0.04 13.11 16.42
C ASP A 238 -0.91 12.88 15.17
N PRO A 239 -1.10 11.64 14.66
CA PRO A 239 -2.04 11.38 13.58
C PRO A 239 -3.47 11.90 13.86
N ILE A 240 -4.01 11.65 15.06
CA ILE A 240 -5.36 12.08 15.44
C ILE A 240 -5.47 13.60 15.49
N ARG A 241 -4.44 14.30 15.99
CA ARG A 241 -4.45 15.75 16.14
C ARG A 241 -4.14 16.51 14.85
N CYS A 242 -3.17 16.01 14.07
CA CYS A 242 -2.59 16.76 12.97
C CYS A 242 -3.22 16.42 11.61
N ILE A 243 -3.88 15.26 11.47
CA ILE A 243 -4.41 14.81 10.18
C ILE A 243 -5.91 15.02 10.16
N LYS A 244 -6.36 15.94 9.30
CA LYS A 244 -7.77 16.26 9.12
C LYS A 244 -8.58 14.98 8.83
N ASN A 245 -9.69 14.80 9.55
CA ASN A 245 -10.65 13.69 9.43
C ASN A 245 -10.13 12.29 9.79
N PHE A 246 -8.82 12.07 9.95
CA PHE A 246 -8.27 10.77 10.34
C PHE A 246 -8.91 10.28 11.65
N GLY A 247 -8.89 11.11 12.70
CA GLY A 247 -9.45 10.73 14.00
C GLY A 247 -10.94 10.36 13.94
N SER A 248 -11.75 11.10 13.17
CA SER A 248 -13.17 10.78 13.00
C SER A 248 -13.41 9.50 12.20
N GLU A 249 -12.68 9.30 11.10
CA GLU A 249 -12.81 8.09 10.27
C GLU A 249 -12.36 6.85 11.06
N PHE A 250 -11.27 6.99 11.80
CA PHE A 250 -10.73 5.96 12.66
C PHE A 250 -11.72 5.56 13.77
N LEU A 251 -12.27 6.54 14.51
CA LEU A 251 -13.27 6.27 15.57
C LEU A 251 -14.54 5.62 15.04
N LEU A 252 -14.99 5.98 13.83
CA LEU A 252 -16.14 5.37 13.17
C LEU A 252 -15.88 3.92 12.71
N ALA A 253 -14.61 3.55 12.51
CA ALA A 253 -14.22 2.21 12.11
C ALA A 253 -14.04 1.25 13.30
N VAL A 254 -13.89 1.77 14.52
CA VAL A 254 -13.75 0.95 15.74
C VAL A 254 -14.98 0.02 15.88
N PRO A 255 -14.79 -1.31 16.05
CA PRO A 255 -15.89 -2.25 16.17
C PRO A 255 -16.87 -1.90 17.31
N PRO A 256 -18.20 -1.93 17.08
CA PRO A 256 -19.19 -1.62 18.11
C PRO A 256 -19.05 -2.45 19.39
N GLY A 257 -18.63 -3.71 19.27
CA GLY A 257 -18.38 -4.60 20.41
C GLY A 257 -17.29 -4.08 21.36
N TYR A 258 -16.31 -3.34 20.84
CA TYR A 258 -15.24 -2.78 21.67
C TYR A 258 -15.78 -1.73 22.65
N TRP A 259 -16.67 -0.86 22.18
CA TRP A 259 -17.29 0.16 23.02
C TRP A 259 -18.15 -0.46 24.13
N GLN A 260 -18.82 -1.59 23.84
CA GLN A 260 -19.63 -2.34 24.80
C GLN A 260 -18.75 -3.02 25.87
N GLU A 261 -17.63 -3.61 25.47
CA GLU A 261 -16.65 -4.20 26.38
C GLU A 261 -16.07 -3.16 27.35
N LEU A 262 -15.68 -1.99 26.83
CA LEU A 262 -15.19 -0.88 27.65
C LEU A 262 -16.22 -0.39 28.68
N GLN A 263 -17.49 -0.30 28.29
CA GLN A 263 -18.58 0.08 29.20
C GLN A 263 -18.74 -0.96 30.32
N SER A 264 -18.76 -2.25 29.98
CA SER A 264 -18.86 -3.34 30.95
C SER A 264 -17.72 -3.31 31.99
N VAL A 265 -16.48 -3.07 31.54
CA VAL A 265 -15.32 -2.95 32.44
C VAL A 265 -15.46 -1.77 33.39
N ARG A 266 -15.94 -0.61 32.91
CA ARG A 266 -16.16 0.58 33.75
C ARG A 266 -17.22 0.34 34.81
N GLU A 267 -18.34 -0.29 34.46
CA GLU A 267 -19.41 -0.62 35.38
C GLU A 267 -18.96 -1.62 36.47
N GLN A 268 -18.13 -2.60 36.11
CA GLN A 268 -17.56 -3.55 37.07
C GLN A 268 -16.60 -2.88 38.06
N ARG A 269 -15.81 -1.89 37.60
CA ARG A 269 -14.92 -1.10 38.46
C ARG A 269 -15.68 -0.18 39.39
N ALA A 270 -16.80 0.42 38.94
CA ALA A 270 -17.62 1.30 39.78
C ALA A 270 -18.40 0.57 40.88
N LYS A 271 -18.52 -0.77 40.78
CA LYS A 271 -19.18 -1.63 41.77
C LYS A 271 -18.22 -2.21 42.83
N LYS A 272 -16.91 -1.96 42.69
CA LYS A 272 -15.88 -2.34 43.66
C LYS A 272 -15.47 -1.13 44.49
#